data_AF-F2IBL6-F1
#
_entry.id   AF-F2IBL6-F1
#
_cell.length_a   1.000
_cell.length_b   1.000
_cell.length_c   1.000
_cell.angle_alpha   90.00
_cell.angle_beta   90.00
_cell.angle_gamma   90.00
#
_symmetry.space_group_name_H-M   'P 1'
#
loop_
_entity.id
_entity.type
_entity.pdbx_description
1 polymer ?
#
loop_
_entity_poly.entity_id
_entity_poly.type
_entity_poly.pdbx_seq_one_letter_code
_entity_poly.pdbx_strand_id
1 'polypeptide(L)'
;MSKTERIWNVIVKVWKDPVWSKVISAGIILLVATLWTKYSNYSAQEVYTFIVSCLKYELPVFVFLSIIGLFFLTKWLIRFFKRNKHPIWDEQVGNYKFGELYHILLNQNLPFGTNGMNWSGQEPPQEDLLNMFHVYSPFFNKGVTLNDELNDGGYLYGVLAPKLVGYGLLEKIETKNLQIDVMDIKYQTSEVGYKFYALLEKSIYLLSGKSR
;
A
#
# COMPACT_ATOMS: atom_id res chain seq x y z
N MET A 1 8.38 6.04 -1.17
CA MET A 1 8.03 7.06 -0.16
C MET A 1 8.30 6.48 1.23
N SER A 2 9.32 7.00 1.91
CA SER A 2 9.78 6.46 3.20
C SER A 2 8.74 6.72 4.31
N LYS A 3 8.72 5.89 5.37
CA LYS A 3 7.79 6.09 6.51
C LYS A 3 7.98 7.46 7.17
N THR A 4 9.19 7.98 7.17
CA THR A 4 9.57 9.30 7.69
C THR A 4 8.99 10.43 6.86
N GLU A 5 9.00 10.35 5.53
CA GLU A 5 8.35 11.33 4.64
C GLU A 5 6.83 11.41 4.87
N ARG A 6 6.16 10.28 5.10
CA ARG A 6 4.72 10.27 5.41
C ARG A 6 4.40 10.97 6.72
N ILE A 7 5.18 10.72 7.77
CA ILE A 7 5.00 11.37 9.08
C ILE A 7 5.27 12.87 8.96
N TRP A 8 6.34 13.25 8.26
CA TRP A 8 6.67 14.66 8.02
C TRP A 8 5.55 15.40 7.27
N ASN A 9 4.97 14.78 6.25
CA ASN A 9 3.86 15.38 5.50
C ASN A 9 2.59 15.53 6.34
N VAL A 10 2.33 14.62 7.28
CA VAL A 10 1.21 14.76 8.23
C VAL A 10 1.46 15.91 9.19
N ILE A 11 2.67 16.02 9.74
CA ILE A 11 3.04 17.13 10.64
C ILE A 11 2.91 18.47 9.91
N VAL A 12 3.44 18.58 8.69
CA VAL A 12 3.33 19.80 7.87
C VAL A 12 1.87 20.12 7.56
N LYS A 13 1.02 19.11 7.30
CA LYS A 13 -0.41 19.32 7.04
C LYS A 13 -1.14 19.85 8.28
N VAL A 14 -0.87 19.31 9.47
CA VAL A 14 -1.44 19.80 10.74
C VAL A 14 -0.92 21.20 11.07
N TRP A 15 0.34 21.50 10.75
CA TRP A 15 0.94 22.81 11.01
C TRP A 15 0.45 23.91 10.07
N LYS A 16 0.16 23.56 8.81
CA LYS A 16 -0.39 24.48 7.80
C LYS A 16 -1.90 24.68 7.92
N ASP A 17 -2.58 23.86 8.71
CA ASP A 17 -4.01 24.05 8.97
C ASP A 17 -4.22 25.28 9.87
N PRO A 18 -4.97 26.30 9.39
CA PRO A 18 -5.14 27.56 10.11
C PRO A 18 -5.85 27.41 11.45
N VAL A 19 -6.60 26.32 11.67
CA VAL A 19 -7.28 26.05 12.95
C VAL A 19 -6.31 25.40 13.94
N TRP A 20 -5.63 24.33 13.52
CA TRP A 20 -4.74 23.58 14.41
C TRP A 20 -3.46 24.33 14.76
N SER A 21 -2.92 25.13 13.84
CA SER A 21 -1.76 25.99 14.09
C SER A 21 -2.01 27.00 15.22
N LYS A 22 -3.23 27.56 15.28
CA LYS A 22 -3.65 28.49 16.35
C LYS A 22 -3.81 27.78 17.69
N VAL A 23 -4.40 26.58 17.70
CA VAL A 23 -4.56 25.77 18.93
C VAL A 23 -3.19 25.38 19.50
N ILE A 24 -2.27 24.93 18.65
CA ILE A 24 -0.91 24.56 19.09
C ILE A 24 -0.17 25.80 19.60
N SER A 25 -0.25 26.92 18.89
CA SER A 25 0.38 28.18 19.31
C SER A 25 -0.18 28.69 20.64
N ALA A 26 -1.51 28.65 20.82
CA ALA A 26 -2.15 28.99 22.08
C ALA A 26 -1.71 28.06 23.23
N GLY A 27 -1.58 26.76 22.95
CA GLY A 27 -1.05 25.78 23.91
C GLY A 27 0.39 26.06 24.32
N ILE A 28 1.25 26.43 23.37
CA ILE A 28 2.65 26.82 23.65
C ILE A 28 2.69 28.11 24.48
N ILE A 29 1.92 29.13 24.11
CA ILE A 29 1.85 30.39 24.86
C ILE A 29 1.36 30.15 26.29
N LEU A 30 0.36 29.29 26.48
CA LEU A 30 -0.15 28.92 27.80
C LEU A 30 0.90 28.17 28.62
N LEU A 31 1.68 27.27 27.99
CA LEU A 31 2.80 26.59 28.62
C LEU A 31 3.92 27.55 29.05
N VAL A 32 4.29 28.49 28.18
CA VAL A 32 5.31 29.49 28.49
C VAL A 32 4.82 30.43 29.59
N ALA A 33 3.56 30.89 29.53
CA ALA A 33 2.98 31.75 30.55
C ALA A 33 2.87 31.04 31.90
N THR A 34 2.52 29.76 31.94
CA THR A 34 2.46 28.96 33.17
C THR A 34 3.85 28.68 33.74
N LEU A 35 4.84 28.40 32.90
CA LEU A 35 6.24 28.29 33.34
C LEU A 35 6.78 29.62 33.86
N TRP A 36 6.48 30.72 33.17
CA TRP A 36 6.94 32.06 33.52
C TRP A 36 6.33 32.56 34.83
N THR A 37 5.01 32.44 35.00
CA THR A 37 4.33 32.79 36.26
C THR A 37 4.78 31.94 37.43
N LYS A 38 5.12 30.68 37.18
CA LYS A 38 5.74 29.82 38.19
C LYS A 38 7.17 30.29 38.52
N TYR A 39 7.96 30.71 37.54
CA TYR A 39 9.35 31.13 37.74
C TYR A 39 9.50 32.57 38.31
N SER A 40 8.60 33.50 37.96
CA SER A 40 8.66 34.91 38.35
C SER A 40 8.37 35.14 39.84
N ASN A 41 7.77 34.17 40.51
CA ASN A 41 7.40 34.24 41.92
C ASN A 41 8.44 33.60 42.85
N TYR A 42 9.58 33.12 42.33
CA TYR A 42 10.64 32.58 43.16
C TYR A 42 11.78 33.58 43.35
N SER A 43 12.06 33.92 44.61
CA SER A 43 13.27 34.65 44.98
C SER A 43 14.52 33.78 44.74
N ALA A 44 15.69 34.40 44.54
CA ALA A 44 16.96 33.67 44.38
C ALA A 44 17.25 32.73 45.57
N GLN A 45 16.75 33.08 46.76
CA GLN A 45 16.80 32.24 47.96
C GLN A 45 15.98 30.96 47.79
N GLU A 46 14.78 31.05 47.23
CA GLU A 46 13.89 29.90 47.02
C GLU A 46 14.43 28.97 45.94
N VAL A 47 15.01 29.52 44.86
CA VAL A 47 15.70 28.72 43.83
C VAL A 47 16.89 27.97 44.44
N TYR A 48 17.69 28.62 45.28
CA TYR A 48 18.79 27.98 46.00
C TYR A 48 18.29 26.86 46.93
N THR A 49 17.25 27.12 47.73
CA THR A 49 16.67 26.09 48.60
C THR A 49 16.01 24.96 47.82
N PHE A 50 15.43 25.23 46.64
CA PHE A 50 14.87 24.22 45.75
C PHE A 50 15.98 23.32 45.19
N ILE A 51 17.10 23.89 44.74
CA ILE A 51 18.25 23.11 44.25
C ILE A 51 18.83 22.24 45.37
N VAL A 52 19.06 22.80 46.57
CA VAL A 52 19.56 22.05 47.73
C VAL A 52 18.56 20.97 48.16
N SER A 53 17.26 21.25 48.10
CA SER A 53 16.21 20.27 48.43
C SER A 53 16.07 19.19 47.37
N CYS A 54 16.30 19.50 46.09
CA CYS A 54 16.31 18.56 44.97
C CYS A 54 17.54 17.63 45.03
N LEU A 55 18.70 18.17 45.44
CA LEU A 55 19.92 17.41 45.70
C LEU A 55 19.83 16.53 46.96
N LYS A 56 19.07 16.96 47.97
CA LYS A 56 18.78 16.17 49.18
C LYS A 56 17.58 15.24 49.03
N TYR A 57 16.89 15.27 47.89
CA TYR A 57 15.62 14.57 47.72
C TYR A 57 15.86 13.07 47.58
N GLU A 58 15.46 12.30 48.59
CA GLU A 58 15.24 10.87 48.46
C GLU A 58 14.17 10.68 47.38
N LEU A 59 14.58 10.20 46.20
CA LEU A 59 13.68 10.03 45.06
C LEU A 59 12.47 9.19 45.48
N PRO A 60 11.28 9.78 45.59
CA PRO A 60 10.13 9.06 46.11
C PRO A 60 9.70 8.04 45.07
N VAL A 61 9.31 6.86 45.57
CA VAL A 61 8.99 5.67 44.75
C VAL A 61 7.99 5.97 43.62
N PHE A 62 7.12 6.97 43.78
CA PHE A 62 6.17 7.37 42.73
C PHE A 62 6.83 7.88 41.44
N VAL A 63 8.04 8.46 41.50
CA VAL A 63 8.76 8.94 40.31
C VAL A 63 9.24 7.75 39.48
N PHE A 64 9.80 6.73 40.14
CA PHE A 64 10.17 5.47 39.49
C PHE A 64 8.96 4.75 38.90
N LEU A 65 7.85 4.68 39.64
CA LEU A 65 6.59 4.11 39.15
C LEU A 65 6.04 4.88 37.95
N SER A 66 6.20 6.20 37.92
CA SER A 66 5.77 7.04 36.81
C SER A 66 6.59 6.80 35.54
N ILE A 67 7.91 6.63 35.65
CA ILE A 67 8.78 6.29 34.51
C ILE A 67 8.41 4.90 33.95
N ILE A 68 8.19 3.92 34.83
CA ILE A 68 7.76 2.57 34.45
C ILE A 68 6.38 2.65 33.77
N GLY A 69 5.43 3.40 34.34
CA GLY A 69 4.12 3.62 33.76
C GLY A 69 4.19 4.25 32.36
N LEU A 70 5.03 5.27 32.19
CA LEU A 70 5.25 5.93 30.89
C LEU A 70 5.83 4.96 29.84
N PHE A 71 6.74 4.07 30.24
CA PHE A 71 7.28 3.04 29.36
C PHE A 71 6.21 2.04 28.88
N PHE A 72 5.32 1.61 29.78
CA PHE A 72 4.21 0.72 29.39
C PHE A 72 3.19 1.44 28.51
N LEU A 73 2.87 2.70 28.81
CA LEU A 73 1.91 3.49 28.07
C LEU A 73 2.40 3.77 26.64
N THR A 74 3.69 4.07 26.47
CA THR A 74 4.32 4.22 25.14
C THR A 74 4.32 2.90 24.35
N LYS A 75 4.68 1.77 24.98
CA LYS A 75 4.57 0.45 24.32
C LYS A 75 3.13 0.12 23.91
N TRP A 76 2.16 0.44 24.76
CA TRP A 76 0.75 0.18 24.50
C TRP A 76 0.25 1.03 23.32
N LEU A 77 0.57 2.32 23.28
CA LEU A 77 0.29 3.20 22.15
C LEU A 77 0.90 2.67 20.85
N ILE A 78 2.17 2.25 20.85
CA ILE A 78 2.82 1.68 19.66
C ILE A 78 2.08 0.42 19.17
N ARG A 79 1.63 -0.44 20.09
CA ARG A 79 0.87 -1.64 19.75
C ARG A 79 -0.50 -1.29 19.17
N PHE A 80 -1.17 -0.28 19.71
CA PHE A 80 -2.46 0.19 19.23
C PHE A 80 -2.39 0.80 17.82
N PHE A 81 -1.30 1.51 17.51
CA PHE A 81 -1.07 2.12 16.19
C PHE A 81 -0.43 1.17 15.16
N LYS A 82 0.01 -0.04 15.55
CA LYS A 82 0.39 -1.07 14.57
C LYS A 82 -0.87 -1.54 13.85
N ARG A 83 -1.17 -0.91 12.71
CA ARG A 83 -2.21 -1.29 11.76
C ARG A 83 -2.22 -2.81 11.58
N ASN A 84 -3.36 -3.43 11.85
CA ASN A 84 -3.60 -4.83 11.53
C ASN A 84 -3.25 -5.04 10.05
N LYS A 85 -2.17 -5.79 9.80
CA LYS A 85 -1.82 -6.22 8.45
C LYS A 85 -2.95 -7.12 7.98
N HIS A 86 -3.64 -6.72 6.92
CA HIS A 86 -4.63 -7.62 6.34
C HIS A 86 -3.89 -8.83 5.76
N PRO A 87 -4.22 -10.06 6.17
CA PRO A 87 -3.41 -11.24 5.89
C PRO A 87 -3.26 -11.53 4.39
N ILE A 88 -4.24 -11.14 3.57
CA ILE A 88 -4.26 -11.39 2.12
C ILE A 88 -3.36 -10.41 1.36
N TRP A 89 -3.33 -9.14 1.78
CA TRP A 89 -2.60 -8.08 1.05
C TRP A 89 -1.08 -8.20 1.18
N ASP A 90 -0.61 -8.88 2.21
CA ASP A 90 0.82 -9.15 2.46
C ASP A 90 1.28 -10.53 1.93
N GLU A 91 0.39 -11.33 1.33
CA GLU A 91 0.74 -12.66 0.84
C GLU A 91 1.67 -12.58 -0.39
N GLN A 92 2.69 -13.44 -0.44
CA GLN A 92 3.68 -13.42 -1.53
C GLN A 92 3.16 -14.13 -2.78
N VAL A 93 3.27 -13.47 -3.93
CA VAL A 93 2.85 -13.93 -5.25
C VAL A 93 4.00 -13.73 -6.22
N GLY A 94 4.79 -14.79 -6.43
CA GLY A 94 6.05 -14.71 -7.17
C GLY A 94 7.05 -13.77 -6.48
N ASN A 95 7.50 -12.75 -7.22
CA ASN A 95 8.46 -11.75 -6.75
C ASN A 95 7.83 -10.56 -6.02
N TYR A 96 6.50 -10.48 -5.97
CA TYR A 96 5.75 -9.35 -5.39
C TYR A 96 4.88 -9.80 -4.22
N LYS A 97 4.45 -8.86 -3.38
CA LYS A 97 3.28 -9.08 -2.54
C LYS A 97 1.99 -8.90 -3.34
N PHE A 98 0.92 -9.58 -2.95
CA PHE A 98 -0.39 -9.47 -3.60
C PHE A 98 -0.83 -8.00 -3.72
N GLY A 99 -0.74 -7.21 -2.65
CA GLY A 99 -1.14 -5.80 -2.72
C GLY A 99 -0.24 -4.94 -3.59
N GLU A 100 1.05 -5.25 -3.68
CA GLU A 100 1.96 -4.54 -4.56
C GLU A 100 1.63 -4.84 -6.03
N LEU A 101 1.49 -6.11 -6.38
CA LEU A 101 1.15 -6.53 -7.74
C LEU A 101 -0.24 -6.02 -8.15
N TYR A 102 -1.23 -6.10 -7.26
CA TYR A 102 -2.57 -5.55 -7.47
C TYR A 102 -2.53 -4.06 -7.85
N HIS A 103 -1.78 -3.26 -7.09
CA HIS A 103 -1.65 -1.83 -7.37
C HIS A 103 -0.84 -1.54 -8.62
N ILE A 104 0.15 -2.36 -8.97
CA ILE A 104 0.90 -2.20 -10.23
C ILE A 104 -0.03 -2.40 -11.42
N LEU A 105 -0.81 -3.49 -11.41
CA LEU A 105 -1.74 -3.81 -12.50
C LEU A 105 -2.87 -2.79 -12.61
N LEU A 106 -3.41 -2.32 -11.47
CA LEU A 106 -4.48 -1.30 -11.45
C LEU A 106 -4.03 0.06 -12.01
N ASN A 107 -2.76 0.42 -11.85
CA ASN A 107 -2.24 1.72 -12.29
C ASN A 107 -1.67 1.70 -13.71
N GLN A 108 -1.63 0.54 -14.36
CA GLN A 108 -1.11 0.41 -15.71
C GLN A 108 -2.23 0.21 -16.70
N ASN A 109 -2.45 1.22 -17.52
CA ASN A 109 -3.48 1.20 -18.54
C ASN A 109 -2.89 0.76 -19.88
N LEU A 110 -3.65 -0.05 -20.61
CA LEU A 110 -3.35 -0.42 -21.99
C LEU A 110 -4.58 -0.13 -22.86
N PRO A 111 -4.39 0.16 -24.15
CA PRO A 111 -5.50 0.25 -25.09
C PRO A 111 -6.11 -1.13 -25.26
N PHE A 112 -7.43 -1.25 -25.14
CA PHE A 112 -8.14 -2.51 -25.33
C PHE A 112 -8.01 -3.00 -26.79
N GLY A 113 -8.03 -4.31 -27.00
CA GLY A 113 -8.09 -4.89 -28.34
C GLY A 113 -9.44 -4.56 -28.96
N THR A 114 -9.46 -3.69 -29.96
CA THR A 114 -10.70 -3.36 -30.68
C THR A 114 -10.46 -3.45 -32.18
N ASN A 115 -10.87 -4.55 -32.78
CA ASN A 115 -10.86 -4.70 -34.23
C ASN A 115 -11.79 -3.64 -34.86
N GLY A 116 -11.22 -2.68 -35.59
CA GLY A 116 -11.96 -1.73 -36.42
C GLY A 116 -12.22 -0.33 -35.82
N MET A 117 -12.02 -0.08 -34.52
CA MET A 117 -12.16 1.29 -33.98
C MET A 117 -11.09 2.26 -34.51
N ASN A 118 -9.86 1.76 -34.72
CA ASN A 118 -8.82 2.53 -35.40
C ASN A 118 -9.22 2.89 -36.84
N TRP A 119 -10.03 2.07 -37.51
CA TRP A 119 -10.52 2.36 -38.86
C TRP A 119 -11.67 3.39 -38.87
N SER A 120 -12.43 3.50 -37.78
CA SER A 120 -13.45 4.54 -37.60
C SER A 120 -12.89 5.84 -37.00
N GLY A 121 -11.58 5.94 -36.77
CA GLY A 121 -10.92 7.11 -36.19
C GLY A 121 -11.21 7.33 -34.70
N GLN A 122 -11.76 6.31 -34.01
CA GLN A 122 -11.96 6.33 -32.57
C GLN A 122 -10.79 5.67 -31.87
N GLU A 123 -10.22 6.36 -30.87
CA GLU A 123 -9.17 5.76 -30.05
C GLU A 123 -9.75 4.61 -29.23
N PRO A 124 -9.01 3.48 -29.11
CA PRO A 124 -9.46 2.35 -28.31
C PRO A 124 -9.58 2.77 -26.84
N PRO A 125 -10.62 2.30 -26.13
CA PRO A 125 -10.76 2.58 -24.71
C PRO A 125 -9.54 2.04 -23.96
N GLN A 126 -9.07 2.78 -22.97
CA GLN A 126 -7.99 2.34 -22.10
C GLN A 126 -8.58 1.64 -20.87
N GLU A 127 -8.08 0.44 -20.60
CA GLU A 127 -8.48 -0.34 -19.43
C GLU A 127 -7.23 -0.67 -18.61
N ASP A 128 -7.39 -0.82 -17.30
CA ASP A 128 -6.28 -1.22 -16.45
C ASP A 128 -5.92 -2.71 -16.66
N LEU A 129 -4.64 -3.02 -16.47
CA LEU A 129 -4.09 -4.37 -16.66
C LEU A 129 -4.75 -5.40 -15.74
N LEU A 130 -5.23 -4.99 -14.57
CA LEU A 130 -5.89 -5.88 -13.63
C LEU A 130 -7.23 -6.36 -14.19
N ASN A 131 -8.05 -5.44 -14.68
CA ASN A 131 -9.33 -5.75 -15.29
C ASN A 131 -9.14 -6.53 -16.59
N MET A 132 -8.16 -6.16 -17.43
CA MET A 132 -7.80 -6.93 -18.62
C MET A 132 -7.39 -8.36 -18.28
N PHE A 133 -6.54 -8.57 -17.27
CA PHE A 133 -6.16 -9.91 -16.82
C PHE A 133 -7.37 -10.70 -16.33
N HIS A 134 -8.24 -10.08 -15.54
CA HIS A 134 -9.45 -10.74 -15.03
C HIS A 134 -10.39 -11.18 -16.18
N VAL A 135 -10.65 -10.30 -17.15
CA VAL A 135 -11.52 -10.56 -18.29
C VAL A 135 -10.93 -11.61 -19.23
N TYR A 136 -9.63 -11.55 -19.50
CA TYR A 136 -8.98 -12.44 -20.47
C TYR A 136 -8.37 -13.72 -19.87
N SER A 137 -8.38 -13.87 -18.55
CA SER A 137 -7.91 -15.09 -17.86
C SER A 137 -8.49 -16.39 -18.44
N PRO A 138 -9.80 -16.50 -18.77
CA PRO A 138 -10.34 -17.71 -19.39
C PRO A 138 -9.72 -18.05 -20.75
N PHE A 139 -9.29 -17.06 -21.53
CA PHE A 139 -8.61 -17.27 -22.81
C PHE A 139 -7.18 -17.76 -22.58
N PHE A 140 -6.45 -17.15 -21.65
CA PHE A 140 -5.12 -17.61 -21.26
C PHE A 140 -5.13 -19.00 -20.62
N ASN A 141 -6.21 -19.40 -19.95
CA ASN A 141 -6.34 -20.76 -19.40
C ASN A 141 -6.52 -21.84 -20.48
N LYS A 142 -7.15 -21.52 -21.61
CA LYS A 142 -7.17 -22.40 -22.80
C LYS A 142 -5.82 -22.38 -23.53
N GLY A 143 -5.16 -21.24 -23.36
CA GLY A 143 -3.86 -20.87 -23.87
C GLY A 143 -3.97 -20.32 -25.28
N VAL A 144 -3.27 -19.20 -25.47
CA VAL A 144 -3.38 -18.36 -26.66
C VAL A 144 -2.17 -18.59 -27.53
N THR A 145 -2.42 -18.90 -28.80
CA THR A 145 -1.43 -19.08 -29.85
C THR A 145 -1.56 -17.98 -30.91
N LEU A 146 -0.56 -17.85 -31.79
CA LEU A 146 -0.61 -16.86 -32.87
C LEU A 146 -1.79 -17.12 -33.85
N ASN A 147 -2.19 -18.38 -33.99
CA ASN A 147 -3.20 -18.84 -34.94
C ASN A 147 -4.65 -18.77 -34.40
N ASP A 148 -4.85 -18.29 -33.17
CA ASP A 148 -6.19 -18.05 -32.65
C ASP A 148 -6.80 -16.81 -33.35
N GLU A 149 -7.28 -17.01 -34.58
CA GLU A 149 -7.69 -15.94 -35.52
C GLU A 149 -9.05 -15.29 -35.22
N LEU A 150 -9.80 -15.76 -34.22
CA LEU A 150 -11.16 -15.28 -33.98
C LEU A 150 -11.22 -14.39 -32.72
N ASN A 151 -11.39 -13.08 -32.95
CA ASN A 151 -11.70 -12.05 -31.94
C ASN A 151 -10.56 -11.75 -30.96
N ASP A 152 -9.64 -10.87 -31.36
CA ASP A 152 -8.56 -10.28 -30.55
C ASP A 152 -7.36 -11.17 -30.22
N GLY A 153 -7.28 -12.41 -30.75
CA GLY A 153 -6.15 -13.32 -30.49
C GLY A 153 -4.77 -12.74 -30.81
N GLY A 154 -4.64 -11.99 -31.92
CA GLY A 154 -3.39 -11.28 -32.25
C GLY A 154 -3.01 -10.18 -31.25
N TYR A 155 -4.00 -9.46 -30.69
CA TYR A 155 -3.76 -8.47 -29.63
C TYR A 155 -3.39 -9.16 -28.31
N LEU A 156 -4.12 -10.22 -27.94
CA LEU A 156 -3.86 -10.99 -26.73
C LEU A 156 -2.47 -11.62 -26.78
N TYR A 157 -2.09 -12.20 -27.91
CA TYR A 157 -0.80 -12.82 -28.13
C TYR A 157 0.35 -11.80 -28.23
N GLY A 158 0.15 -10.73 -29.00
CA GLY A 158 1.22 -9.79 -29.36
C GLY A 158 1.43 -8.63 -28.40
N VAL A 159 0.40 -8.24 -27.64
CA VAL A 159 0.42 -7.03 -26.80
C VAL A 159 0.20 -7.35 -25.33
N LEU A 160 -0.92 -8.01 -25.00
CA LEU A 160 -1.31 -8.23 -23.61
C LEU A 160 -0.49 -9.35 -22.95
N ALA A 161 -0.35 -10.50 -23.60
CA ALA A 161 0.35 -11.64 -23.02
C ALA A 161 1.82 -11.34 -22.67
N PRO A 162 2.63 -10.69 -23.52
CA PRO A 162 4.01 -10.35 -23.18
C PRO A 162 4.12 -9.44 -21.96
N LYS A 163 3.16 -8.51 -21.77
CA LYS A 163 3.12 -7.63 -20.59
C LYS A 163 2.82 -8.42 -19.32
N LEU A 164 1.87 -9.34 -19.37
CA LEU A 164 1.50 -10.19 -18.24
C LEU A 164 2.58 -11.23 -17.89
N VAL A 165 3.31 -11.73 -18.89
CA VAL A 165 4.53 -12.55 -18.68
C VAL A 165 5.59 -11.76 -17.91
N GLY A 166 5.75 -10.47 -18.20
CA GLY A 166 6.67 -9.58 -17.48
C GLY A 166 6.39 -9.50 -15.96
N TYR A 167 5.14 -9.70 -15.55
CA TYR A 167 4.73 -9.77 -14.15
C TYR A 167 4.69 -11.19 -13.58
N GLY A 168 5.03 -12.19 -14.39
CA GLY A 168 4.97 -13.60 -14.03
C GLY A 168 3.55 -14.16 -13.94
N LEU A 169 2.52 -13.43 -14.41
CA LEU A 169 1.12 -13.90 -14.38
C LEU A 169 0.82 -14.94 -15.46
N LEU A 170 1.53 -14.84 -16.59
CA LEU A 170 1.48 -15.81 -17.67
C LEU A 170 2.85 -16.44 -17.86
N GLU A 171 2.86 -17.64 -18.43
CA GLU A 171 4.06 -18.34 -18.87
C GLU A 171 4.03 -18.57 -20.39
N LYS A 172 5.23 -18.63 -20.95
CA LYS A 172 5.47 -18.87 -22.37
C LYS A 172 5.87 -20.33 -22.53
N ILE A 173 5.11 -21.10 -23.29
CA ILE A 173 5.38 -22.51 -23.57
C ILE A 173 5.63 -22.68 -25.06
N GLU A 174 6.72 -23.34 -25.40
CA GLU A 174 7.00 -23.72 -26.78
C GLU A 174 6.26 -25.01 -27.09
N THR A 175 5.28 -24.93 -27.99
CA THR A 175 4.45 -26.06 -28.42
C THR A 175 4.64 -26.32 -29.89
N LYS A 176 4.92 -27.57 -30.26
CA LYS A 176 4.99 -27.95 -31.67
C LYS A 176 3.60 -27.87 -32.29
N ASN A 177 3.42 -27.02 -33.30
CA ASN A 177 2.16 -26.95 -34.01
C ASN A 177 2.06 -28.14 -34.97
N LEU A 178 1.17 -29.07 -34.65
CA LEU A 178 0.97 -30.33 -35.38
C LEU A 178 0.48 -30.12 -36.82
N GLN A 179 -0.02 -28.92 -37.16
CA GLN A 179 -0.56 -28.62 -38.49
C GLN A 179 0.49 -28.06 -39.48
N ILE A 180 1.52 -27.38 -38.98
CA ILE A 180 2.48 -26.62 -39.83
C ILE A 180 3.93 -27.08 -39.64
N ASP A 181 4.19 -28.03 -38.72
CA ASP A 181 5.53 -28.53 -38.36
C ASP A 181 6.50 -27.39 -37.94
N VAL A 182 5.97 -26.35 -37.30
CA VAL A 182 6.73 -25.22 -36.75
C VAL A 182 6.55 -25.17 -35.22
N MET A 183 7.59 -24.73 -34.51
CA MET A 183 7.49 -24.40 -33.09
C MET A 183 6.65 -23.13 -32.93
N ASP A 184 5.51 -23.26 -32.27
CA ASP A 184 4.63 -22.16 -31.93
C ASP A 184 4.78 -21.81 -30.45
N ILE A 185 4.50 -20.57 -30.12
CA ILE A 185 4.53 -20.09 -28.75
C ILE A 185 3.09 -20.07 -28.26
N LYS A 186 2.86 -20.74 -27.14
CA LYS A 186 1.59 -20.72 -26.44
C LYS A 186 1.77 -19.94 -25.14
N TYR A 187 0.93 -18.94 -24.92
CA TYR A 187 0.84 -18.26 -23.63
C TYR A 187 -0.26 -18.88 -22.79
N GLN A 188 0.05 -19.23 -21.56
CA GLN A 188 -0.95 -19.71 -20.61
C GLN A 188 -0.78 -19.10 -19.23
N THR A 189 -1.82 -19.18 -18.39
CA THR A 189 -1.75 -18.70 -17.00
C THR A 189 -0.73 -19.51 -16.23
N SER A 190 0.21 -18.82 -15.56
CA SER A 190 1.23 -19.46 -14.75
C SER A 190 0.67 -19.87 -13.38
N GLU A 191 1.41 -20.69 -12.63
CA GLU A 191 1.07 -21.00 -11.23
C GLU A 191 0.93 -19.73 -10.36
N VAL A 192 1.79 -18.74 -10.61
CA VAL A 192 1.74 -17.42 -9.95
C VAL A 192 0.48 -16.66 -10.35
N GLY A 193 0.08 -16.72 -11.63
CA GLY A 193 -1.17 -16.14 -12.13
C GLY A 193 -2.41 -16.76 -11.48
N TYR A 194 -2.46 -18.09 -11.35
CA TYR A 194 -3.54 -18.78 -10.64
C TYR A 194 -3.60 -18.38 -9.17
N LYS A 195 -2.45 -18.30 -8.49
CA LYS A 195 -2.38 -17.84 -7.11
C LYS A 195 -2.87 -16.40 -6.96
N PHE A 196 -2.45 -15.51 -7.87
CA PHE A 196 -2.89 -14.12 -7.89
C PHE A 196 -4.41 -14.02 -8.07
N TYR A 197 -4.97 -14.77 -9.01
CA TYR A 197 -6.40 -14.80 -9.29
C TYR A 197 -7.21 -15.29 -8.09
N ALA A 198 -6.77 -16.37 -7.43
CA ALA A 198 -7.42 -16.89 -6.23
C ALA A 198 -7.42 -15.88 -5.07
N LEU A 199 -6.33 -15.14 -4.89
CA LEU A 199 -6.26 -14.07 -3.87
C LEU A 199 -7.16 -12.88 -4.21
N LEU A 200 -7.28 -12.55 -5.50
CA LEU A 200 -8.18 -11.54 -6.00
C LEU A 200 -9.65 -11.90 -5.72
N GLU A 201 -10.09 -13.10 -6.08
CA GLU A 201 -11.44 -13.58 -5.78
C GLU A 201 -11.74 -13.58 -4.27
N LYS A 202 -10.78 -14.08 -3.47
CA LYS A 202 -10.89 -14.08 -2.00
C LYS A 202 -11.02 -12.67 -1.44
N SER A 203 -10.31 -11.70 -2.02
CA SER A 203 -10.38 -10.30 -1.60
C SER A 203 -11.76 -9.69 -1.89
N ILE A 204 -12.35 -9.98 -3.05
CA ILE A 204 -13.69 -9.54 -3.46
C ILE A 204 -14.75 -10.14 -2.53
N TYR A 205 -14.65 -11.44 -2.24
CA TYR A 205 -15.57 -12.13 -1.35
C TYR A 205 -15.56 -11.57 0.08
N LEU A 206 -14.39 -11.23 0.62
CA LEU A 206 -14.29 -10.65 1.97
C LEU A 206 -14.79 -9.21 2.04
N LEU A 207 -14.71 -8.47 0.94
CA LEU A 207 -15.27 -7.12 0.85
C LEU A 207 -16.80 -7.16 0.75
N SER A 208 -17.37 -8.10 -0.02
CA SER A 208 -18.81 -8.27 -0.13
C SER A 208 -19.45 -8.91 1.11
N GLY A 209 -18.76 -9.83 1.78
CA GLY A 209 -19.21 -10.48 3.01
C GLY A 209 -19.28 -9.56 4.24
N LYS A 210 -18.59 -8.41 4.21
CA LYS A 210 -18.66 -7.37 5.26
C LYS A 210 -19.84 -6.41 5.12
N SER A 211 -20.63 -6.53 4.05
CA SER A 211 -21.80 -5.69 3.76
C SER A 211 -23.12 -6.27 4.31
N ARG A 212 -23.08 -7.25 5.21
CA ARG A 212 -24.26 -7.81 5.89
C ARG A 212 -24.14 -7.65 7.39
#